data_AF-A0A6A3HFY9-F1
#
_entry.id   AF-A0A6A3HFY9-F1
#
_cell.length_a   1.000
_cell.length_b   1.000
_cell.length_c   1.000
_cell.angle_alpha   90.00
_cell.angle_beta   90.00
_cell.angle_gamma   90.00
#
_symmetry.space_group_name_H-M   'P 1'
#
loop_
_entity.id
_entity.type
_entity.pdbx_description
1 polymer ?
#
loop_
_entity_poly.entity_id
_entity_poly.type
_entity_poly.pdbx_seq_one_letter_code
_entity_poly.pdbx_strand_id
1 'polypeptide(L)'
;MERSELAPDEGLEREVFASSFGSTPHPRTGPVAPNKVYPTLGNPEQSAKPQDSDPKPRDALRDRQTAQSTILKATIAIALCICFGWTLWLILLNVAPNDTVNSVMNTKNFDYGSFWLMVKPSKALVGMATFGLSVVALGYLSVLVKMFTCLRRPENVCLFHQASSQGLVHKMEKALTNAADRRLSSRVTSSAKKLASVLFHEESPARKRINLLMKFGDLALETLLLYHMLEAGSPTVLIGIFTFVAASNAIACAAMMFEPHERAPLAETFIDILFDFLIIIGCPMLVVVYCLSTFTFDRAKFAINLEVFPPGTFDLGASVIADAVQIAVIYESLKSLRIMTALNFFTRIGVNMTLCFLLWLAVDLIHKPKKKHNSVYPKRHWFGAALLVVYGAMLTIFVEESVRTSSLACQPHPECVVNARRWTILEDGSLTQCPCLMLIDRDIAPKTYAEWENPTT
;
A
#
# COMPACT_ATOMS: atom_id res chain seq x y z
N MET A 1 13.65 -70.58 -17.74
CA MET A 1 13.32 -71.53 -16.67
C MET A 1 11.89 -71.21 -16.22
N GLU A 2 10.85 -71.86 -16.75
CA GLU A 2 10.51 -73.31 -16.61
C GLU A 2 10.23 -73.69 -15.16
N ARG A 3 9.20 -74.47 -14.81
CA ARG A 3 8.09 -75.14 -15.55
C ARG A 3 6.99 -75.37 -14.48
N SER A 4 5.70 -75.10 -14.70
CA SER A 4 4.63 -76.01 -15.20
C SER A 4 4.65 -77.40 -14.49
N GLU A 5 3.57 -78.13 -14.19
CA GLU A 5 2.24 -78.37 -14.78
C GLU A 5 1.27 -78.86 -13.63
N LEU A 6 -0.02 -79.23 -13.76
CA LEU A 6 -0.93 -79.57 -14.88
C LEU A 6 -2.42 -79.38 -14.44
N ALA A 7 -3.36 -79.27 -15.39
CA ALA A 7 -4.83 -79.35 -15.19
C ALA A 7 -5.33 -80.83 -15.29
N PRO A 8 -6.60 -81.25 -15.61
CA PRO A 8 -7.74 -80.66 -16.37
C PRO A 8 -9.08 -80.60 -15.53
N ASP A 9 -10.31 -80.49 -16.08
CA ASP A 9 -10.98 -79.53 -17.00
C ASP A 9 -12.52 -79.89 -17.08
N GLU A 10 -13.28 -79.36 -18.05
CA GLU A 10 -14.69 -79.62 -18.48
C GLU A 10 -15.86 -79.03 -17.66
N GLY A 11 -16.84 -78.31 -18.25
CA GLY A 11 -16.95 -77.79 -19.62
C GLY A 11 -18.30 -77.12 -19.99
N LEU A 12 -18.34 -76.51 -21.20
CA LEU A 12 -19.52 -76.22 -22.07
C LEU A 12 -20.52 -75.08 -21.68
N GLU A 13 -21.22 -74.36 -22.60
CA GLU A 13 -20.82 -73.53 -23.78
C GLU A 13 -22.02 -72.65 -24.24
N ARG A 14 -21.78 -71.55 -25.00
CA ARG A 14 -22.72 -70.72 -25.83
C ARG A 14 -23.82 -69.91 -25.09
N GLU A 15 -23.98 -68.58 -25.26
CA GLU A 15 -24.18 -67.70 -26.44
C GLU A 15 -25.59 -67.71 -27.07
N VAL A 16 -26.21 -66.52 -27.24
CA VAL A 16 -26.58 -65.85 -28.52
C VAL A 16 -27.61 -64.70 -28.31
N PHE A 17 -27.50 -63.66 -29.15
CA PHE A 17 -28.33 -62.45 -29.26
C PHE A 17 -29.78 -62.67 -29.78
N ALA A 18 -30.66 -61.66 -29.58
CA ALA A 18 -31.33 -60.87 -30.65
C ALA A 18 -32.81 -60.47 -30.38
N SER A 19 -33.24 -59.39 -31.03
CA SER A 19 -34.57 -58.75 -30.96
C SER A 19 -35.36 -58.87 -32.28
N SER A 20 -36.70 -58.98 -32.27
CA SER A 20 -37.54 -58.45 -33.39
C SER A 20 -39.06 -58.36 -33.17
N PHE A 21 -39.62 -57.20 -33.55
CA PHE A 21 -40.89 -56.85 -34.25
C PHE A 21 -42.25 -57.61 -34.19
N GLY A 22 -43.33 -56.80 -34.20
CA GLY A 22 -44.65 -57.04 -34.84
C GLY A 22 -45.87 -57.05 -33.90
N SER A 23 -47.07 -56.53 -34.20
CA SER A 23 -47.55 -55.61 -35.28
C SER A 23 -48.99 -55.08 -34.98
N THR A 24 -49.38 -54.00 -35.68
CA THR A 24 -50.63 -53.17 -35.68
C THR A 24 -51.97 -53.91 -35.96
N PRO A 25 -53.20 -53.33 -35.76
CA PRO A 25 -53.72 -52.15 -36.51
C PRO A 25 -54.76 -51.17 -35.87
N HIS A 26 -54.90 -50.00 -36.51
CA HIS A 26 -55.98 -48.98 -36.36
C HIS A 26 -56.87 -48.95 -37.62
N PRO A 27 -58.08 -48.33 -37.59
CA PRO A 27 -58.27 -47.11 -38.42
C PRO A 27 -59.34 -46.05 -38.00
N ARG A 28 -59.03 -44.79 -38.38
CA ARG A 28 -59.89 -43.72 -38.98
C ARG A 28 -60.77 -42.71 -38.17
N THR A 29 -60.48 -41.43 -38.49
CA THR A 29 -61.36 -40.24 -38.73
C THR A 29 -62.11 -39.51 -37.60
N GLY A 30 -61.88 -38.18 -37.49
CA GLY A 30 -62.83 -37.17 -36.94
C GLY A 30 -63.63 -36.49 -38.08
N PRO A 31 -64.13 -35.22 -37.97
CA PRO A 31 -63.98 -34.22 -36.90
C PRO A 31 -65.33 -33.50 -36.50
N VAL A 32 -65.25 -32.25 -35.96
CA VAL A 32 -66.30 -31.20 -35.81
C VAL A 32 -67.02 -31.07 -34.45
N ALA A 33 -67.13 -29.82 -33.97
CA ALA A 33 -67.92 -29.34 -32.81
C ALA A 33 -69.10 -28.44 -33.32
N PRO A 34 -70.16 -28.16 -32.53
CA PRO A 34 -70.11 -27.01 -31.60
C PRO A 34 -71.09 -27.06 -30.39
N ASN A 35 -70.97 -26.11 -29.43
CA ASN A 35 -72.05 -25.12 -29.12
C ASN A 35 -71.68 -24.10 -28.04
N LYS A 36 -72.21 -22.87 -28.18
CA LYS A 36 -72.13 -21.74 -27.25
C LYS A 36 -73.45 -21.59 -26.47
N VAL A 37 -73.38 -21.04 -25.24
CA VAL A 37 -74.43 -20.15 -24.69
C VAL A 37 -73.78 -19.03 -23.86
N TYR A 38 -74.21 -17.78 -24.06
CA TYR A 38 -73.95 -16.59 -23.23
C TYR A 38 -75.31 -16.03 -22.76
N PRO A 39 -75.39 -15.30 -21.63
CA PRO A 39 -75.47 -13.81 -21.68
C PRO A 39 -74.77 -13.13 -20.45
N THR A 40 -74.69 -11.81 -20.24
CA THR A 40 -75.14 -10.63 -21.01
C THR A 40 -74.16 -9.43 -20.84
N LEU A 41 -73.90 -8.73 -21.95
CA LEU A 41 -73.75 -7.27 -22.15
C LEU A 41 -73.54 -6.30 -20.95
N GLY A 42 -72.46 -5.51 -21.03
CA GLY A 42 -72.30 -4.26 -20.26
C GLY A 42 -70.92 -3.59 -20.47
N ASN A 43 -70.84 -2.57 -21.32
CA ASN A 43 -69.70 -1.64 -21.43
C ASN A 43 -70.26 -0.26 -21.85
N PRO A 44 -69.69 0.87 -21.39
CA PRO A 44 -68.58 1.44 -22.15
C PRO A 44 -67.43 2.05 -21.30
N GLU A 45 -66.29 2.18 -21.98
CA GLU A 45 -65.12 3.06 -21.76
C GLU A 45 -64.98 3.88 -20.46
N GLN A 46 -63.82 3.73 -19.80
CA GLN A 46 -62.93 4.89 -19.57
C GLN A 46 -61.45 4.50 -19.39
N SER A 47 -60.58 5.51 -19.52
CA SER A 47 -59.13 5.40 -19.80
C SER A 47 -58.22 5.37 -18.55
N ALA A 48 -56.91 5.14 -18.77
CA ALA A 48 -55.76 5.15 -17.85
C ALA A 48 -55.68 3.96 -16.87
N LYS A 49 -54.56 3.20 -16.79
CA LYS A 49 -53.18 3.66 -16.50
C LYS A 49 -52.18 2.52 -16.83
N PRO A 50 -50.91 2.77 -17.16
CA PRO A 50 -49.90 1.70 -17.22
C PRO A 50 -49.70 1.07 -15.84
N GLN A 51 -49.66 -0.26 -15.79
CA GLN A 51 -49.35 -1.00 -14.56
C GLN A 51 -47.86 -0.80 -14.23
N ASP A 52 -47.61 -0.24 -13.05
CA ASP A 52 -46.27 -0.08 -12.51
C ASP A 52 -45.64 -1.46 -12.33
N SER A 53 -44.57 -1.76 -13.07
CA SER A 53 -43.94 -3.08 -13.02
C SER A 53 -42.78 -3.05 -12.05
N ASP A 54 -43.07 -3.47 -10.82
CA ASP A 54 -42.10 -3.65 -9.73
C ASP A 54 -40.83 -4.35 -10.24
N PRO A 55 -39.63 -3.76 -10.06
CA PRO A 55 -38.41 -4.29 -10.64
C PRO A 55 -38.10 -5.67 -10.06
N LYS A 56 -38.06 -6.67 -10.94
CA LYS A 56 -37.87 -8.09 -10.61
C LYS A 56 -36.62 -8.25 -9.71
N PRO A 57 -36.66 -9.05 -8.63
CA PRO A 57 -35.57 -9.12 -7.64
C PRO A 57 -34.17 -9.44 -8.19
N ARG A 58 -34.08 -10.06 -9.38
CA ARG A 58 -32.82 -10.33 -10.07
C ARG A 58 -32.20 -9.09 -10.74
N ASP A 59 -33.02 -8.18 -11.25
CA ASP A 59 -32.55 -6.98 -11.94
C ASP A 59 -32.04 -5.95 -10.91
N ALA A 60 -32.78 -5.76 -9.82
CA ALA A 60 -32.33 -4.96 -8.66
C ALA A 60 -31.00 -5.47 -8.06
N LEU A 61 -30.79 -6.80 -7.99
CA LEU A 61 -29.53 -7.38 -7.54
C LEU A 61 -28.38 -7.15 -8.53
N ARG A 62 -28.65 -7.26 -9.84
CA ARG A 62 -27.65 -7.05 -10.91
C ARG A 62 -27.22 -5.58 -11.00
N ASP A 63 -28.16 -4.66 -10.85
CA ASP A 63 -27.87 -3.22 -10.86
C ASP A 63 -27.08 -2.83 -9.60
N ARG A 64 -27.43 -3.37 -8.43
CA ARG A 64 -26.65 -3.21 -7.19
C ARG A 64 -25.21 -3.72 -7.35
N GLN A 65 -25.02 -4.88 -7.97
CA GLN A 65 -23.69 -5.46 -8.21
C GLN A 65 -22.86 -4.65 -9.23
N THR A 66 -23.53 -4.09 -10.24
CA THR A 66 -22.90 -3.22 -11.27
C THR A 66 -22.49 -1.86 -10.67
N ALA A 67 -23.35 -1.28 -9.84
CA ALA A 67 -23.05 -0.07 -9.07
C ALA A 67 -21.87 -0.28 -8.10
N GLN A 68 -21.86 -1.39 -7.34
CA GLN A 68 -20.75 -1.73 -6.45
C GLN A 68 -19.42 -1.90 -7.20
N SER A 69 -19.41 -2.57 -8.35
CA SER A 69 -18.22 -2.69 -9.21
C SER A 69 -17.72 -1.33 -9.72
N THR A 70 -18.64 -0.41 -10.02
CA THR A 70 -18.32 0.93 -10.50
C THR A 70 -17.74 1.82 -9.38
N ILE A 71 -18.33 1.77 -8.19
CA ILE A 71 -17.82 2.45 -6.99
C ILE A 71 -16.41 1.95 -6.66
N LEU A 72 -16.19 0.62 -6.65
CA LEU A 72 -14.89 0.02 -6.37
C LEU A 72 -13.81 0.49 -7.36
N LYS A 73 -14.14 0.56 -8.65
CA LYS A 73 -13.26 1.13 -9.69
C LYS A 73 -12.99 2.61 -9.43
N ALA A 74 -14.00 3.42 -9.12
CA ALA A 74 -13.81 4.83 -8.81
C ALA A 74 -12.88 5.03 -7.60
N THR A 75 -13.07 4.25 -6.53
CA THR A 75 -12.22 4.30 -5.31
C THR A 75 -10.75 3.99 -5.62
N ILE A 76 -10.48 2.92 -6.38
CA ILE A 76 -9.09 2.55 -6.76
C ILE A 76 -8.46 3.62 -7.68
N ALA A 77 -9.22 4.19 -8.61
CA ALA A 77 -8.74 5.26 -9.47
C ALA A 77 -8.38 6.52 -8.66
N ILE A 78 -9.21 6.89 -7.68
CA ILE A 78 -8.94 8.00 -6.75
C ILE A 78 -7.68 7.72 -5.92
N ALA A 79 -7.56 6.51 -5.34
CA ALA A 79 -6.39 6.12 -4.56
C ALA A 79 -5.10 6.19 -5.40
N LEU A 80 -5.13 5.70 -6.64
CA LEU A 80 -4.00 5.79 -7.58
C LEU A 80 -3.62 7.24 -7.92
N CYS A 81 -4.59 8.13 -8.12
CA CYS A 81 -4.34 9.56 -8.32
C CYS A 81 -3.68 10.21 -7.09
N ILE A 82 -4.10 9.84 -5.88
CA ILE A 82 -3.48 10.29 -4.63
C ILE A 82 -2.05 9.76 -4.52
N CYS A 83 -1.82 8.46 -4.76
CA CYS A 83 -0.48 7.86 -4.79
C CYS A 83 0.46 8.58 -5.77
N PHE A 84 -0.02 8.85 -6.99
CA PHE A 84 0.75 9.55 -8.01
C PHE A 84 1.08 10.99 -7.60
N GLY A 85 0.09 11.77 -7.17
CA GLY A 85 0.28 13.15 -6.71
C GLY A 85 1.23 13.24 -5.50
N TRP A 86 1.09 12.33 -4.54
CA TRP A 86 1.98 12.22 -3.39
C TRP A 86 3.42 11.85 -3.79
N THR A 87 3.59 10.92 -4.72
CA THR A 87 4.92 10.55 -5.24
C THR A 87 5.60 11.74 -5.93
N LEU A 88 4.86 12.53 -6.72
CA LEU A 88 5.37 13.77 -7.31
C LEU A 88 5.77 14.79 -6.23
N TRP A 89 4.97 14.96 -5.17
CA TRP A 89 5.32 15.84 -4.05
C TRP A 89 6.58 15.38 -3.32
N LEU A 90 6.76 14.07 -3.10
CA LEU A 90 7.99 13.51 -2.53
C LEU A 90 9.20 13.73 -3.45
N ILE A 91 9.05 13.71 -4.78
CA ILE A 91 10.14 14.08 -5.70
C ILE A 91 10.56 15.52 -5.48
N LEU A 92 9.61 16.46 -5.40
CA LEU A 92 9.89 17.88 -5.11
C LEU A 92 10.61 18.05 -3.76
N LEU A 93 10.14 17.37 -2.71
CA LEU A 93 10.75 17.40 -1.37
C LEU A 93 12.19 16.86 -1.34
N ASN A 94 12.55 15.94 -2.24
CA ASN A 94 13.93 15.42 -2.32
C ASN A 94 14.84 16.31 -3.20
N VAL A 95 14.32 16.92 -4.27
CA VAL A 95 15.07 17.81 -5.19
C VAL A 95 15.29 19.20 -4.60
N ALA A 96 14.20 19.84 -4.19
CA ALA A 96 14.14 21.22 -3.73
C ALA A 96 13.44 21.25 -2.35
N PRO A 97 14.09 20.70 -1.30
CA PRO A 97 13.46 20.51 0.00
C PRO A 97 12.99 21.83 0.60
N ASN A 98 13.86 22.84 0.58
CA ASN A 98 13.62 24.14 1.15
C ASN A 98 12.44 24.85 0.44
N ASP A 99 12.43 24.90 -0.89
CA ASP A 99 11.37 25.54 -1.67
C ASP A 99 10.02 24.82 -1.51
N THR A 100 10.04 23.48 -1.44
CA THR A 100 8.86 22.65 -1.20
C THR A 100 8.27 22.91 0.18
N VAL A 101 9.10 22.89 1.23
CA VAL A 101 8.67 23.14 2.61
C VAL A 101 8.22 24.58 2.79
N ASN A 102 8.94 25.57 2.24
CA ASN A 102 8.48 26.96 2.20
C ASN A 102 7.12 27.14 1.53
N SER A 103 6.84 26.35 0.49
CA SER A 103 5.55 26.38 -0.19
C SER A 103 4.42 25.73 0.60
N VAL A 104 4.69 24.65 1.31
CA VAL A 104 3.70 23.95 2.14
C VAL A 104 3.40 24.75 3.41
N MET A 105 4.45 25.21 4.11
CA MET A 105 4.35 25.94 5.38
C MET A 105 4.01 27.44 5.19
N ASN A 106 3.76 27.89 3.95
CA ASN A 106 3.51 29.30 3.60
C ASN A 106 4.57 30.27 4.19
N THR A 107 5.84 29.97 3.97
CA THR A 107 7.01 30.69 4.52
C THR A 107 7.94 31.26 3.43
N LYS A 108 7.56 31.18 2.14
CA LYS A 108 8.35 31.67 0.98
C LYS A 108 8.85 33.11 1.10
N ASN A 109 8.05 33.99 1.69
CA ASN A 109 8.35 35.42 1.76
C ASN A 109 9.30 35.78 2.92
N PHE A 110 9.70 34.81 3.74
CA PHE A 110 10.56 35.01 4.91
C PHE A 110 12.00 34.59 4.61
N ASP A 111 12.94 35.33 5.18
CA ASP A 111 14.39 35.07 5.10
C ASP A 111 14.88 34.81 3.67
N TYR A 112 14.36 35.55 2.69
CA TYR A 112 14.63 35.37 1.25
C TYR A 112 14.37 33.93 0.73
N GLY A 113 13.38 33.27 1.33
CA GLY A 113 13.07 31.86 1.06
C GLY A 113 14.06 30.88 1.70
N SER A 114 14.84 31.27 2.71
CA SER A 114 15.79 30.38 3.41
C SER A 114 15.31 29.87 4.78
N PHE A 115 14.11 30.25 5.22
CA PHE A 115 13.55 30.01 6.57
C PHE A 115 13.85 28.63 7.21
N TRP A 116 13.72 27.52 6.47
CA TRP A 116 13.88 26.16 7.04
C TRP A 116 15.30 25.58 6.96
N LEU A 117 16.20 26.18 6.16
CA LEU A 117 17.58 25.73 5.93
C LEU A 117 17.77 24.20 5.75
N MET A 118 16.80 23.53 5.13
CA MET A 118 16.76 22.06 4.96
C MET A 118 18.06 21.49 4.40
N VAL A 119 18.75 20.65 5.19
CA VAL A 119 20.03 20.01 4.81
C VAL A 119 19.91 19.32 3.45
N LYS A 120 20.86 19.64 2.56
CA LYS A 120 20.94 19.11 1.20
C LYS A 120 21.73 17.78 1.22
N PRO A 121 21.13 16.64 0.84
CA PRO A 121 21.85 15.38 0.70
C PRO A 121 22.88 15.42 -0.44
N SER A 122 23.72 14.40 -0.51
CA SER A 122 24.69 14.26 -1.60
C SER A 122 23.99 14.20 -2.97
N LYS A 123 24.63 14.76 -4.01
CA LYS A 123 24.07 14.79 -5.37
C LYS A 123 23.71 13.40 -5.91
N ALA A 124 24.51 12.38 -5.55
CA ALA A 124 24.26 10.99 -5.89
C ALA A 124 22.97 10.47 -5.23
N LEU A 125 22.73 10.79 -3.96
CA LEU A 125 21.52 10.36 -3.25
C LEU A 125 20.26 11.06 -3.77
N VAL A 126 20.33 12.35 -4.13
CA VAL A 126 19.24 13.04 -4.85
C VAL A 126 18.94 12.32 -6.16
N GLY A 127 19.97 12.02 -6.97
CA GLY A 127 19.80 11.32 -8.25
C GLY A 127 19.20 9.92 -8.12
N MET A 128 19.58 9.15 -7.10
CA MET A 128 18.95 7.85 -6.81
C MET A 128 17.50 8.02 -6.36
N ALA A 129 17.23 8.94 -5.41
CA ALA A 129 15.89 9.19 -4.89
C ALA A 129 14.91 9.64 -5.99
N THR A 130 15.31 10.58 -6.85
CA THR A 130 14.48 11.03 -7.97
C THR A 130 14.26 9.94 -9.00
N PHE A 131 15.28 9.15 -9.35
CA PHE A 131 15.14 8.02 -10.27
C PHE A 131 14.16 6.97 -9.72
N GLY A 132 14.35 6.53 -8.47
CA GLY A 132 13.48 5.53 -7.84
C GLY A 132 12.02 6.00 -7.73
N LEU A 133 11.79 7.22 -7.25
CA LEU A 133 10.44 7.79 -7.16
C LEU A 133 9.81 8.03 -8.54
N SER A 134 10.61 8.35 -9.57
CA SER A 134 10.11 8.45 -10.96
C SER A 134 9.67 7.11 -11.52
N VAL A 135 10.40 6.02 -11.24
CA VAL A 135 9.99 4.65 -11.61
C VAL A 135 8.68 4.28 -10.92
N VAL A 136 8.53 4.58 -9.64
CA VAL A 136 7.27 4.40 -8.88
C VAL A 136 6.12 5.21 -9.49
N ALA A 137 6.34 6.49 -9.80
CA ALA A 137 5.32 7.36 -10.41
C ALA A 137 4.87 6.85 -11.78
N LEU A 138 5.81 6.36 -12.61
CA LEU A 138 5.51 5.70 -13.89
C LEU A 138 4.76 4.37 -13.70
N GLY A 139 5.03 3.65 -12.61
CA GLY A 139 4.26 2.47 -12.18
C GLY A 139 2.80 2.82 -11.94
N TYR A 140 2.52 3.77 -11.02
CA TYR A 140 1.15 4.22 -10.73
C TYR A 140 0.44 4.75 -11.99
N LEU A 141 1.13 5.54 -12.82
CA LEU A 141 0.59 6.03 -14.10
C LEU A 141 0.26 4.88 -15.06
N SER A 142 1.09 3.82 -15.11
CA SER A 142 0.83 2.63 -15.94
C SER A 142 -0.41 1.86 -15.46
N VAL A 143 -0.63 1.76 -14.15
CA VAL A 143 -1.84 1.14 -13.59
C VAL A 143 -3.08 2.00 -13.89
N LEU A 144 -2.99 3.33 -13.78
CA LEU A 144 -4.06 4.25 -14.19
C LEU A 144 -4.41 4.09 -15.68
N VAL A 145 -3.41 4.10 -16.56
CA VAL A 145 -3.63 3.92 -18.01
C VAL A 145 -4.24 2.55 -18.33
N LYS A 146 -3.76 1.47 -17.69
CA LYS A 146 -4.37 0.12 -17.78
C LYS A 146 -5.85 0.17 -17.38
N MET A 147 -6.15 0.81 -16.27
CA MET A 147 -7.51 0.94 -15.72
C MET A 147 -8.44 1.70 -16.67
N PHE A 148 -8.05 2.90 -17.14
CA PHE A 148 -8.82 3.69 -18.10
C PHE A 148 -8.99 2.98 -19.46
N THR A 149 -7.97 2.26 -19.93
CA THR A 149 -8.02 1.54 -21.21
C THR A 149 -8.97 0.34 -21.14
N CYS A 150 -9.00 -0.37 -20.02
CA CYS A 150 -9.97 -1.45 -19.78
C CYS A 150 -11.40 -0.92 -19.57
N LEU A 151 -11.57 0.32 -19.09
CA LEU A 151 -12.87 0.98 -18.95
C LEU A 151 -13.52 1.35 -20.31
N ARG A 152 -12.71 1.49 -21.36
CA ARG A 152 -13.11 2.08 -22.66
C ARG A 152 -13.33 1.08 -23.80
N ARG A 153 -13.11 -0.22 -23.59
CA ARG A 153 -13.13 -1.24 -24.65
C ARG A 153 -13.94 -2.47 -24.25
N PRO A 154 -14.82 -3.00 -25.12
CA PRO A 154 -15.46 -4.29 -24.90
C PRO A 154 -14.41 -5.42 -24.85
N GLU A 155 -14.76 -6.53 -24.19
CA GLU A 155 -13.86 -7.57 -23.64
C GLU A 155 -12.74 -8.08 -24.57
N ASN A 156 -12.92 -8.01 -25.89
CA ASN A 156 -12.09 -8.72 -26.86
C ASN A 156 -10.75 -8.03 -27.20
N VAL A 157 -10.53 -6.75 -26.88
CA VAL A 157 -9.35 -6.00 -27.38
C VAL A 157 -8.25 -5.79 -26.32
N CYS A 158 -8.55 -5.95 -25.02
CA CYS A 158 -7.50 -5.99 -23.99
C CYS A 158 -6.55 -7.19 -24.18
N LEU A 159 -7.03 -8.25 -24.85
CA LEU A 159 -6.29 -9.44 -25.23
C LEU A 159 -5.06 -9.11 -26.11
N PHE A 160 -5.20 -8.15 -27.03
CA PHE A 160 -4.13 -7.79 -27.97
C PHE A 160 -2.96 -7.08 -27.29
N HIS A 161 -3.24 -6.24 -26.28
CA HIS A 161 -2.18 -5.55 -25.54
C HIS A 161 -1.49 -6.48 -24.52
N GLN A 162 -2.20 -7.50 -24.01
CA GLN A 162 -1.62 -8.54 -23.16
C GLN A 162 -0.70 -9.48 -23.95
N ALA A 163 -1.09 -9.87 -25.18
CA ALA A 163 -0.24 -10.64 -26.08
C ALA A 163 0.98 -9.80 -26.55
N SER A 164 0.79 -8.51 -26.84
CA SER A 164 1.87 -7.60 -27.23
C SER A 164 2.88 -7.37 -26.10
N SER A 165 2.42 -7.14 -24.86
CA SER A 165 3.32 -6.95 -23.71
C SER A 165 4.03 -8.24 -23.30
N GLN A 166 3.36 -9.40 -23.33
CA GLN A 166 4.07 -10.69 -23.17
C GLN A 166 5.07 -10.93 -24.31
N GLY A 167 4.73 -10.57 -25.55
CA GLY A 167 5.65 -10.67 -26.69
C GLY A 167 6.85 -9.72 -26.58
N LEU A 168 6.66 -8.51 -26.03
CA LEU A 168 7.73 -7.56 -25.76
C LEU A 168 8.61 -8.03 -24.60
N VAL A 169 8.01 -8.45 -23.48
CA VAL A 169 8.72 -9.01 -22.32
C VAL A 169 9.50 -10.25 -22.74
N HIS A 170 8.90 -11.20 -23.47
CA HIS A 170 9.60 -12.40 -23.94
C HIS A 170 10.68 -12.08 -24.99
N LYS A 171 10.52 -11.05 -25.84
CA LYS A 171 11.59 -10.57 -26.73
C LYS A 171 12.72 -9.89 -25.96
N MET A 172 12.40 -9.10 -24.94
CA MET A 172 13.37 -8.38 -24.11
C MET A 172 14.11 -9.35 -23.17
N GLU A 173 13.42 -10.34 -22.63
CA GLU A 173 13.97 -11.50 -21.93
C GLU A 173 14.88 -12.31 -22.84
N LYS A 174 14.44 -12.67 -24.07
CA LYS A 174 15.27 -13.38 -25.05
C LYS A 174 16.47 -12.55 -25.51
N ALA A 175 16.35 -11.23 -25.59
CA ALA A 175 17.48 -10.33 -25.86
C ALA A 175 18.43 -10.25 -24.67
N LEU A 176 17.92 -10.22 -23.43
CA LEU A 176 18.69 -10.15 -22.20
C LEU A 176 19.40 -11.48 -21.90
N THR A 177 18.77 -12.64 -22.14
CA THR A 177 19.41 -13.95 -22.03
C THR A 177 20.48 -14.13 -23.11
N ASN A 178 20.22 -13.73 -24.36
CA ASN A 178 21.22 -13.76 -25.42
C ASN A 178 22.39 -12.79 -25.16
N ALA A 179 22.14 -11.63 -24.55
CA ALA A 179 23.18 -10.68 -24.14
C ALA A 179 23.96 -11.18 -22.91
N ALA A 180 23.29 -11.87 -21.99
CA ALA A 180 23.93 -12.51 -20.83
C ALA A 180 24.81 -13.69 -21.26
N ASP A 181 24.34 -14.60 -22.12
CA ASP A 181 25.15 -15.71 -22.63
C ASP A 181 26.33 -15.22 -23.47
N ARG A 182 26.19 -14.12 -24.23
CA ARG A 182 27.33 -13.47 -24.92
C ARG A 182 28.34 -12.79 -23.98
N ARG A 183 27.96 -12.46 -22.73
CA ARG A 183 28.86 -11.84 -21.73
C ARG A 183 29.36 -12.83 -20.65
N LEU A 184 28.79 -14.03 -20.54
CA LEU A 184 29.06 -14.98 -19.47
C LEU A 184 29.82 -16.23 -19.95
N SER A 185 30.86 -16.04 -20.77
CA SER A 185 31.87 -17.09 -21.00
C SER A 185 32.89 -17.19 -19.85
N SER A 186 32.84 -16.28 -18.86
CA SER A 186 33.77 -16.27 -17.73
C SER A 186 33.08 -16.06 -16.37
N ARG A 187 32.81 -17.19 -15.68
CA ARG A 187 32.65 -17.37 -14.22
C ARG A 187 31.54 -16.59 -13.48
N VAL A 188 30.87 -17.31 -12.57
CA VAL A 188 29.86 -16.87 -11.58
C VAL A 188 28.48 -16.48 -12.16
N THR A 189 27.52 -17.43 -12.19
CA THR A 189 26.06 -17.23 -11.98
C THR A 189 25.24 -18.54 -12.13
N SER A 190 25.52 -19.57 -11.32
CA SER A 190 24.59 -20.71 -11.19
C SER A 190 23.33 -20.35 -10.39
N SER A 191 23.49 -19.51 -9.35
CA SER A 191 22.41 -19.14 -8.42
C SER A 191 21.29 -18.29 -9.05
N ALA A 192 21.65 -17.32 -9.90
CA ALA A 192 20.67 -16.43 -10.54
C ALA A 192 19.79 -17.15 -11.56
N LYS A 193 20.38 -18.01 -12.41
CA LYS A 193 19.62 -18.87 -13.35
C LYS A 193 18.66 -19.80 -12.59
N LYS A 194 19.06 -20.32 -11.43
CA LYS A 194 18.25 -21.20 -10.56
C LYS A 194 17.11 -20.46 -9.83
N LEU A 195 17.30 -19.18 -9.48
CA LEU A 195 16.24 -18.36 -8.89
C LEU A 195 15.17 -17.97 -9.93
N ALA A 196 15.61 -17.59 -11.14
CA ALA A 196 14.71 -17.28 -12.24
C ALA A 196 13.87 -18.51 -12.66
N SER A 197 14.46 -19.70 -12.78
CA SER A 197 13.71 -20.92 -13.13
C SER A 197 12.63 -21.30 -12.10
N VAL A 198 12.82 -20.93 -10.82
CA VAL A 198 11.84 -21.17 -9.75
C VAL A 198 10.70 -20.14 -9.75
N LEU A 199 10.94 -18.94 -10.28
CA LEU A 199 9.94 -17.86 -10.38
C LEU A 199 8.90 -18.07 -11.50
N PHE A 200 9.25 -18.82 -12.56
CA PHE A 200 8.45 -18.92 -13.78
C PHE A 200 7.85 -20.30 -14.10
N HIS A 201 8.19 -21.37 -13.36
CA HIS A 201 7.60 -22.69 -13.62
C HIS A 201 6.28 -22.94 -12.85
N GLU A 202 5.31 -23.55 -13.53
CA GLU A 202 3.97 -23.84 -12.99
C GLU A 202 3.98 -24.92 -11.88
N GLU A 203 3.01 -24.78 -10.97
CA GLU A 203 2.57 -25.74 -9.93
C GLU A 203 3.64 -26.38 -9.01
N SER A 204 3.94 -25.71 -7.89
CA SER A 204 4.73 -26.32 -6.80
C SER A 204 4.47 -25.67 -5.42
N PRO A 205 4.57 -26.42 -4.30
CA PRO A 205 4.59 -25.87 -2.94
C PRO A 205 5.69 -24.82 -2.70
N ALA A 206 6.72 -24.75 -3.56
CA ALA A 206 7.69 -23.66 -3.57
C ALA A 206 7.02 -22.27 -3.68
N ARG A 207 5.98 -22.13 -4.53
CA ARG A 207 5.26 -20.85 -4.71
C ARG A 207 4.53 -20.40 -3.44
N LYS A 208 4.01 -21.34 -2.65
CA LYS A 208 3.38 -21.04 -1.36
C LYS A 208 4.39 -20.51 -0.34
N ARG A 209 5.61 -21.06 -0.33
CA ARG A 209 6.72 -20.55 0.51
C ARG A 209 7.20 -19.17 0.04
N ILE A 210 7.30 -18.93 -1.27
CA ILE A 210 7.71 -17.64 -1.84
C ILE A 210 6.69 -16.55 -1.54
N ASN A 211 5.40 -16.80 -1.77
CA ASN A 211 4.37 -15.79 -1.50
C ASN A 211 4.27 -15.46 0.01
N LEU A 212 4.44 -16.47 0.88
CA LEU A 212 4.50 -16.28 2.33
C LEU A 212 5.75 -15.49 2.75
N LEU A 213 6.90 -15.74 2.11
CA LEU A 213 8.13 -14.96 2.32
C LEU A 213 7.97 -13.49 1.90
N MET A 214 7.25 -13.21 0.79
CA MET A 214 6.97 -11.81 0.42
C MET A 214 6.20 -11.08 1.51
N LYS A 215 5.14 -11.69 2.07
CA LYS A 215 4.36 -11.06 3.16
C LYS A 215 5.17 -10.80 4.44
N PHE A 216 6.08 -11.70 4.80
CA PHE A 216 7.04 -11.41 5.89
C PHE A 216 8.05 -10.32 5.50
N GLY A 217 8.40 -10.21 4.22
CA GLY A 217 9.20 -9.11 3.68
C GLY A 217 8.49 -7.76 3.77
N ASP A 218 7.23 -7.68 3.34
CA ASP A 218 6.42 -6.46 3.39
C ASP A 218 6.27 -5.99 4.85
N LEU A 219 5.89 -6.90 5.76
CA LEU A 219 5.79 -6.60 7.19
C LEU A 219 7.13 -6.15 7.81
N ALA A 220 8.27 -6.72 7.37
CA ALA A 220 9.59 -6.27 7.79
C ALA A 220 9.97 -4.89 7.21
N LEU A 221 9.54 -4.56 5.99
CA LEU A 221 9.70 -3.22 5.42
C LEU A 221 8.87 -2.19 6.19
N GLU A 222 7.65 -2.53 6.61
CA GLU A 222 6.84 -1.71 7.53
C GLU A 222 7.54 -1.51 8.88
N THR A 223 8.11 -2.57 9.48
CA THR A 223 8.90 -2.47 10.72
C THR A 223 10.07 -1.51 10.55
N LEU A 224 10.79 -1.58 9.43
CA LEU A 224 11.92 -0.70 9.16
C LEU A 224 11.49 0.76 8.99
N LEU A 225 10.33 1.04 8.38
CA LEU A 225 9.79 2.39 8.30
C LEU A 225 9.41 2.94 9.68
N LEU A 226 8.80 2.12 10.55
CA LEU A 226 8.51 2.47 11.95
C LEU A 226 9.80 2.74 12.73
N TYR A 227 10.81 1.87 12.60
CA TYR A 227 12.13 2.07 13.20
C TYR A 227 12.78 3.38 12.74
N HIS A 228 12.65 3.74 11.47
CA HIS A 228 13.13 5.03 10.97
C HIS A 228 12.37 6.23 11.54
N MET A 229 11.07 6.11 11.87
CA MET A 229 10.32 7.17 12.56
C MET A 229 10.73 7.31 14.03
N LEU A 230 11.00 6.19 14.71
CA LEU A 230 11.54 6.16 16.06
C LEU A 230 12.92 6.85 16.11
N GLU A 231 13.84 6.44 15.24
CA GLU A 231 15.22 6.95 15.19
C GLU A 231 15.31 8.41 14.69
N ALA A 232 14.31 8.90 13.93
CA ALA A 232 14.21 10.30 13.54
C ALA A 232 13.59 11.22 14.62
N GLY A 233 13.21 10.68 15.78
CA GLY A 233 12.59 11.46 16.87
C GLY A 233 11.21 12.01 16.51
N SER A 234 10.43 11.27 15.73
CA SER A 234 9.07 11.69 15.33
C SER A 234 8.17 11.92 16.56
N PRO A 235 7.20 12.85 16.52
CA PRO A 235 6.21 13.05 17.58
C PRO A 235 5.50 11.76 18.02
N THR A 236 5.35 11.56 19.33
CA THR A 236 4.79 10.34 19.94
C THR A 236 3.41 9.97 19.38
N VAL A 237 2.57 10.96 19.07
CA VAL A 237 1.24 10.75 18.47
C VAL A 237 1.33 10.10 17.09
N LEU A 238 2.28 10.54 16.25
CA LEU A 238 2.49 9.99 14.91
C LEU A 238 3.06 8.56 14.96
N ILE A 239 4.00 8.31 15.89
CA ILE A 239 4.53 6.97 16.16
C ILE A 239 3.42 6.03 16.62
N GLY A 240 2.56 6.46 17.55
CA GLY A 240 1.44 5.65 18.04
C GLY A 240 0.46 5.27 16.94
N ILE A 241 0.11 6.23 16.06
CA ILE A 241 -0.77 5.96 14.91
C ILE A 241 -0.13 5.00 13.91
N PHE A 242 1.15 5.19 13.56
CA PHE A 242 1.86 4.26 12.66
C PHE A 242 1.92 2.84 13.25
N THR A 243 2.24 2.73 14.54
CA THR A 243 2.31 1.46 15.27
C THR A 243 0.96 0.75 15.30
N PHE A 244 -0.12 1.49 15.52
CA PHE A 244 -1.48 0.96 15.44
C PHE A 244 -1.82 0.41 14.05
N VAL A 245 -1.44 1.12 12.97
CA VAL A 245 -1.65 0.65 11.58
C VAL A 245 -0.84 -0.62 11.31
N ALA A 246 0.46 -0.66 11.65
CA ALA A 246 1.33 -1.82 11.43
C ALA A 246 0.92 -3.05 12.27
N ALA A 247 0.55 -2.86 13.54
CA ALA A 247 0.02 -3.94 14.37
C ALA A 247 -1.34 -4.44 13.85
N SER A 248 -2.20 -3.54 13.38
CA SER A 248 -3.48 -3.90 12.73
C SER A 248 -3.27 -4.68 11.44
N ASN A 249 -2.23 -4.38 10.65
CA ASN A 249 -1.87 -5.16 9.47
C ASN A 249 -1.53 -6.62 9.85
N ALA A 250 -0.64 -6.82 10.83
CA ALA A 250 -0.31 -8.16 11.32
C ALA A 250 -1.53 -8.94 11.85
N ILE A 251 -2.43 -8.27 12.58
CA ILE A 251 -3.68 -8.87 13.08
C ILE A 251 -4.64 -9.21 11.92
N ALA A 252 -4.75 -8.35 10.90
CA ALA A 252 -5.57 -8.61 9.71
C ALA A 252 -5.01 -9.80 8.90
N CYS A 253 -3.69 -9.89 8.77
CA CYS A 253 -3.00 -11.05 8.19
C CYS A 253 -3.34 -12.35 8.94
N ALA A 254 -3.38 -12.31 10.28
CA ALA A 254 -3.77 -13.45 11.12
C ALA A 254 -5.26 -13.82 10.94
N ALA A 255 -6.16 -12.83 10.93
CA ALA A 255 -7.60 -13.03 10.70
C ALA A 255 -7.87 -13.69 9.34
N MET A 256 -7.17 -13.26 8.30
CA MET A 256 -7.29 -13.83 6.95
C MET A 256 -6.84 -15.29 6.83
N MET A 257 -6.16 -15.87 7.83
CA MET A 257 -5.88 -17.31 7.88
C MET A 257 -7.13 -18.15 8.23
N PHE A 258 -8.16 -17.54 8.81
CA PHE A 258 -9.42 -18.22 9.21
C PHE A 258 -10.58 -17.99 8.22
N GLU A 259 -10.51 -16.96 7.38
CA GLU A 259 -11.59 -16.60 6.44
C GLU A 259 -11.83 -17.66 5.33
N PRO A 260 -13.09 -18.01 4.97
CA PRO A 260 -13.41 -19.03 3.96
C PRO A 260 -12.89 -18.77 2.54
N HIS A 261 -12.70 -19.85 1.77
CA HIS A 261 -11.93 -19.83 0.52
C HIS A 261 -12.56 -19.00 -0.61
N GLU A 262 -13.89 -18.87 -0.67
CA GLU A 262 -14.59 -18.28 -1.83
C GLU A 262 -14.40 -16.77 -2.00
N ARG A 263 -14.20 -16.02 -0.90
CA ARG A 263 -13.95 -14.56 -0.91
C ARG A 263 -12.51 -14.20 -0.54
N ALA A 264 -11.77 -15.15 0.04
CA ALA A 264 -10.41 -14.96 0.55
C ALA A 264 -9.45 -14.21 -0.38
N PRO A 265 -9.18 -14.60 -1.65
CA PRO A 265 -8.09 -14.00 -2.43
C PRO A 265 -8.34 -12.53 -2.82
N LEU A 266 -9.60 -12.14 -2.97
CA LEU A 266 -9.96 -10.75 -3.26
C LEU A 266 -9.89 -9.90 -1.98
N ALA A 267 -10.49 -10.37 -0.88
CA ALA A 267 -10.40 -9.67 0.41
C ALA A 267 -8.95 -9.54 0.91
N GLU A 268 -8.14 -10.58 0.71
CA GLU A 268 -6.69 -10.59 0.98
C GLU A 268 -5.98 -9.46 0.25
N THR A 269 -6.13 -9.38 -1.09
CA THR A 269 -5.51 -8.32 -1.90
C THR A 269 -5.99 -6.92 -1.49
N PHE A 270 -7.27 -6.75 -1.11
CA PHE A 270 -7.81 -5.45 -0.68
C PHE A 270 -7.33 -5.01 0.71
N ILE A 271 -7.16 -5.95 1.64
CA ILE A 271 -6.63 -5.67 2.98
C ILE A 271 -5.16 -5.29 2.88
N ASP A 272 -4.37 -6.08 2.13
CA ASP A 272 -2.95 -5.79 1.91
C ASP A 272 -2.79 -4.37 1.28
N ILE A 273 -3.58 -4.02 0.24
CA ILE A 273 -3.58 -2.67 -0.38
C ILE A 273 -3.97 -1.56 0.61
N LEU A 274 -4.93 -1.81 1.51
CA LEU A 274 -5.39 -0.80 2.47
C LEU A 274 -4.29 -0.43 3.46
N PHE A 275 -3.60 -1.43 4.03
CA PHE A 275 -2.52 -1.19 4.98
C PHE A 275 -1.29 -0.59 4.29
N ASP A 276 -0.87 -1.12 3.14
CA ASP A 276 0.18 -0.52 2.31
C ASP A 276 -0.13 0.96 2.01
N PHE A 277 -1.34 1.29 1.57
CA PHE A 277 -1.74 2.68 1.28
C PHE A 277 -1.67 3.56 2.54
N LEU A 278 -2.13 3.07 3.69
CA LEU A 278 -2.06 3.81 4.96
C LEU A 278 -0.62 4.04 5.42
N ILE A 279 0.28 3.08 5.23
CA ILE A 279 1.69 3.20 5.63
C ILE A 279 2.48 4.09 4.66
N ILE A 280 2.27 3.93 3.35
CA ILE A 280 3.07 4.56 2.29
C ILE A 280 2.61 6.00 1.98
N ILE A 281 1.30 6.23 2.05
CA ILE A 281 0.67 7.51 1.71
C ILE A 281 0.08 8.15 2.96
N GLY A 282 -0.78 7.43 3.68
CA GLY A 282 -1.55 7.95 4.81
C GLY A 282 -0.69 8.54 5.93
N CYS A 283 0.26 7.78 6.46
CA CYS A 283 1.12 8.21 7.55
C CYS A 283 2.07 9.35 7.13
N PRO A 284 2.77 9.30 5.98
CA PRO A 284 3.54 10.43 5.46
C PRO A 284 2.72 11.71 5.20
N MET A 285 1.47 11.60 4.73
CA MET A 285 0.56 12.75 4.62
C MET A 285 0.17 13.28 6.00
N LEU A 286 -0.08 12.40 6.98
CA LEU A 286 -0.40 12.78 8.35
C LEU A 286 0.75 13.54 9.04
N VAL A 287 2.02 13.20 8.74
CA VAL A 287 3.19 13.99 9.20
C VAL A 287 3.10 15.43 8.70
N VAL A 288 2.75 15.65 7.42
CA VAL A 288 2.58 17.01 6.86
C VAL A 288 1.39 17.73 7.47
N VAL A 289 0.26 17.06 7.67
CA VAL A 289 -0.93 17.63 8.35
C VAL A 289 -0.59 18.03 9.79
N TYR A 290 0.16 17.20 10.52
CA TYR A 290 0.65 17.51 11.85
C TYR A 290 1.51 18.79 11.82
N CYS A 291 2.52 18.85 10.94
CA CYS A 291 3.38 20.04 10.81
C CYS A 291 2.57 21.32 10.52
N LEU A 292 1.60 21.24 9.60
CA LEU A 292 0.71 22.37 9.27
C LEU A 292 -0.18 22.79 10.45
N SER A 293 -0.63 21.85 11.27
CA SER A 293 -1.46 22.12 12.45
C SER A 293 -0.67 22.65 13.66
N THR A 294 0.60 22.28 13.76
CA THR A 294 1.49 22.67 14.88
C THR A 294 2.18 24.01 14.64
N PHE A 295 2.46 24.38 13.39
CA PHE A 295 3.22 25.60 13.07
C PHE A 295 2.43 26.88 13.35
N THR A 296 2.83 27.58 14.41
CA THR A 296 2.32 28.91 14.75
C THR A 296 3.41 29.96 14.53
N PHE A 297 3.08 31.01 13.77
CA PHE A 297 3.99 32.13 13.52
C PHE A 297 3.19 33.42 13.40
N ASP A 298 3.46 34.38 14.28
CA ASP A 298 2.78 35.68 14.30
C ASP A 298 3.33 36.61 13.22
N ARG A 299 2.63 36.57 12.07
CA ARG A 299 2.94 37.39 10.89
C ARG A 299 2.68 38.87 11.11
N ALA A 300 1.78 39.24 12.02
CA ALA A 300 1.47 40.64 12.32
C ALA A 300 2.56 41.26 13.20
N LYS A 301 2.97 40.54 14.25
CA LYS A 301 4.13 40.93 15.08
C LYS A 301 5.41 41.00 14.25
N PHE A 302 5.65 40.04 13.35
CA PHE A 302 6.81 40.09 12.45
C PHE A 302 6.76 41.29 11.49
N ALA A 303 5.59 41.65 10.95
CA ALA A 303 5.47 42.84 10.11
C ALA A 303 5.85 44.14 10.86
N ILE A 304 5.45 44.28 12.13
CA ILE A 304 5.86 45.42 12.97
C ILE A 304 7.38 45.45 13.16
N ASN A 305 8.03 44.30 13.38
CA ASN A 305 9.49 44.24 13.48
C ASN A 305 10.19 44.75 12.19
N LEU A 306 9.65 44.41 11.00
CA LEU A 306 10.16 44.90 9.71
C LEU A 306 10.04 46.42 9.53
N GLU A 307 9.06 47.05 10.18
CA GLU A 307 8.84 48.51 10.15
C GLU A 307 9.68 49.26 11.20
N VAL A 308 9.93 48.63 12.35
CA VAL A 308 10.59 49.28 13.51
C VAL A 308 12.11 49.14 13.49
N PHE A 309 12.65 47.97 13.10
CA PHE A 309 14.08 47.70 13.24
C PHE A 309 14.89 48.03 11.96
N PRO A 310 16.10 48.61 12.09
CA PRO A 310 16.93 48.92 10.93
C PRO A 310 17.48 47.65 10.28
N PRO A 311 17.73 47.66 8.94
CA PRO A 311 18.29 46.52 8.21
C PRO A 311 19.56 45.94 8.83
N GLY A 312 19.65 44.60 8.87
CA GLY A 312 20.79 43.88 9.42
C GLY A 312 20.69 43.50 10.91
N THR A 313 19.60 43.83 11.58
CA THR A 313 19.28 43.37 12.95
C THR A 313 18.72 41.94 12.96
N PHE A 314 18.95 41.21 14.06
CA PHE A 314 18.45 39.83 14.22
C PHE A 314 16.91 39.75 14.27
N ASP A 315 16.25 40.81 14.74
CA ASP A 315 14.79 40.93 14.81
C ASP A 315 14.09 41.04 13.44
N LEU A 316 14.85 41.04 12.34
CA LEU A 316 14.34 40.91 10.97
C LEU A 316 14.41 39.46 10.46
N GLY A 317 15.03 38.54 11.20
CA GLY A 317 15.09 37.11 10.87
C GLY A 317 13.84 36.37 11.37
N ALA A 318 12.96 35.97 10.46
CA ALA A 318 11.71 35.30 10.81
C ALA A 318 11.95 33.95 11.50
N SER A 319 12.93 33.18 11.00
CA SER A 319 13.37 31.91 11.59
C SER A 319 14.00 32.05 12.98
N VAL A 320 14.53 33.23 13.34
CA VAL A 320 15.12 33.52 14.65
C VAL A 320 14.03 33.88 15.69
N ILE A 321 12.96 34.54 15.25
CA ILE A 321 11.82 34.95 16.09
C ILE A 321 10.82 33.82 16.29
N ALA A 322 10.66 32.97 15.30
CA ALA A 322 9.78 31.81 15.36
C ALA A 322 10.15 30.86 16.51
N ASP A 323 9.14 30.11 16.98
CA ASP A 323 9.32 29.14 18.06
C ASP A 323 10.29 28.03 17.61
N ALA A 324 11.46 28.00 18.27
CA ALA A 324 12.54 27.08 17.95
C ALA A 324 12.17 25.62 18.25
N VAL A 325 11.30 25.35 19.23
CA VAL A 325 10.78 24.02 19.55
C VAL A 325 9.88 23.53 18.41
N GLN A 326 8.94 24.37 17.97
CA GLN A 326 8.07 24.04 16.84
C GLN A 326 8.88 23.83 15.56
N ILE A 327 9.86 24.71 15.28
CA ILE A 327 10.75 24.57 14.12
C ILE A 327 11.54 23.26 14.18
N ALA A 328 12.18 22.92 15.30
CA ALA A 328 12.97 21.69 15.43
C ALA A 328 12.14 20.42 15.17
N VAL A 329 10.96 20.34 15.80
CA VAL A 329 10.04 19.19 15.63
C VAL A 329 9.55 19.07 14.18
N ILE A 330 9.16 20.18 13.54
CA ILE A 330 8.71 20.20 12.15
C ILE A 330 9.87 19.88 11.19
N TYR A 331 11.05 20.40 11.46
CA TYR A 331 12.26 20.19 10.67
C TYR A 331 12.62 18.70 10.61
N GLU A 332 12.76 18.03 11.75
CA GLU A 332 13.07 16.60 11.78
C GLU A 332 11.91 15.75 11.23
N SER A 333 10.66 16.14 11.50
CA SER A 333 9.48 15.46 10.94
C SER A 333 9.49 15.48 9.41
N LEU A 334 9.71 16.63 8.78
CA LEU A 334 9.77 16.76 7.31
C LEU A 334 11.06 16.19 6.71
N LYS A 335 12.18 16.24 7.45
CA LYS A 335 13.44 15.57 7.09
C LYS A 335 13.29 14.05 7.08
N SER A 336 12.52 13.47 8.01
CA SER A 336 12.26 12.02 8.06
C SER A 336 11.57 11.47 6.80
N LEU A 337 10.74 12.29 6.13
CA LEU A 337 10.04 11.95 4.88
C LEU A 337 10.98 11.79 3.68
N ARG A 338 12.21 12.30 3.77
CA ARG A 338 13.18 12.35 2.67
C ARG A 338 14.07 11.11 2.64
N ILE A 339 14.60 10.80 1.46
CA ILE A 339 15.51 9.66 1.26
C ILE A 339 16.93 10.13 1.63
N MET A 340 17.28 10.00 2.91
CA MET A 340 18.57 10.44 3.48
C MET A 340 19.63 9.33 3.59
N THR A 341 19.26 8.06 3.39
CA THR A 341 20.20 6.92 3.43
C THR A 341 19.88 5.90 2.32
N ALA A 342 20.81 4.98 2.05
CA ALA A 342 20.58 3.86 1.14
C ALA A 342 19.51 2.89 1.68
N LEU A 343 19.43 2.68 3.00
CA LEU A 343 18.38 1.85 3.60
C LEU A 343 17.00 2.50 3.41
N ASN A 344 16.88 3.81 3.66
CA ASN A 344 15.66 4.58 3.40
C ASN A 344 15.25 4.53 1.92
N PHE A 345 16.21 4.46 0.99
CA PHE A 345 15.93 4.28 -0.43
C PHE A 345 15.30 2.91 -0.70
N PHE A 346 15.95 1.82 -0.29
CA PHE A 346 15.44 0.47 -0.53
C PHE A 346 14.10 0.21 0.18
N THR A 347 13.91 0.70 1.41
CA THR A 347 12.64 0.53 2.13
C THR A 347 11.52 1.32 1.47
N ARG A 348 11.69 2.63 1.25
CA ARG A 348 10.65 3.49 0.67
C ARG A 348 10.30 3.13 -0.78
N ILE A 349 11.28 2.77 -1.61
CA ILE A 349 11.02 2.32 -2.98
C ILE A 349 10.42 0.90 -2.97
N GLY A 350 10.91 0.01 -2.11
CA GLY A 350 10.39 -1.36 -1.96
C GLY A 350 8.89 -1.39 -1.69
N VAL A 351 8.43 -0.73 -0.62
CA VAL A 351 7.00 -0.69 -0.27
C VAL A 351 6.13 -0.06 -1.38
N ASN A 352 6.61 1.00 -2.03
CA ASN A 352 5.89 1.63 -3.14
C ASN A 352 5.77 0.68 -4.36
N MET A 353 6.79 -0.14 -4.62
CA MET A 353 6.75 -1.14 -5.67
C MET A 353 5.81 -2.31 -5.32
N THR A 354 5.76 -2.74 -4.04
CA THR A 354 4.73 -3.70 -3.55
C THR A 354 3.33 -3.14 -3.79
N LEU A 355 3.02 -1.94 -3.29
CA LEU A 355 1.70 -1.32 -3.48
C LEU A 355 1.33 -1.15 -4.97
N CYS A 356 2.27 -0.71 -5.81
CA CYS A 356 2.05 -0.60 -7.25
C CYS A 356 1.74 -1.97 -7.89
N PHE A 357 2.41 -3.04 -7.45
CA PHE A 357 2.15 -4.40 -7.92
C PHE A 357 0.80 -4.95 -7.45
N LEU A 358 0.45 -4.75 -6.17
CA LEU A 358 -0.85 -5.15 -5.63
C LEU A 358 -2.00 -4.40 -6.32
N LEU A 359 -1.88 -3.09 -6.55
CA LEU A 359 -2.86 -2.31 -7.33
C LEU A 359 -2.99 -2.82 -8.77
N TRP A 360 -1.88 -3.18 -9.43
CA TRP A 360 -1.91 -3.79 -10.76
C TRP A 360 -2.65 -5.14 -10.79
N LEU A 361 -2.46 -5.97 -9.75
CA LEU A 361 -3.14 -7.25 -9.55
C LEU A 361 -4.63 -7.08 -9.24
N ALA A 362 -5.00 -6.11 -8.38
CA ALA A 362 -6.39 -5.78 -8.09
C ALA A 362 -7.15 -5.34 -9.34
N VAL A 363 -6.52 -4.52 -10.19
CA VAL A 363 -7.09 -4.15 -11.50
C VAL A 363 -7.33 -5.38 -12.39
N ASP A 364 -6.43 -6.38 -12.40
CA ASP A 364 -6.67 -7.62 -13.15
C ASP A 364 -7.76 -8.51 -12.55
N LEU A 365 -7.83 -8.63 -11.22
CA LEU A 365 -8.87 -9.38 -10.51
C LEU A 365 -10.27 -8.82 -10.81
N ILE A 366 -10.42 -7.48 -10.82
CA ILE A 366 -11.67 -6.79 -11.14
C ILE A 366 -12.11 -7.02 -12.58
N HIS A 367 -11.17 -7.14 -13.54
CA HIS A 367 -11.50 -7.33 -14.95
C HIS A 367 -11.62 -8.80 -15.37
N LYS A 368 -10.97 -9.74 -14.66
CA LYS A 368 -10.94 -11.17 -15.01
C LYS A 368 -11.18 -12.08 -13.79
N PRO A 369 -12.38 -12.07 -13.18
CA PRO A 369 -12.69 -12.87 -11.98
C PRO A 369 -12.61 -14.39 -12.19
N LYS A 370 -12.58 -14.87 -13.44
CA LYS A 370 -12.50 -16.31 -13.77
C LYS A 370 -11.12 -16.94 -13.57
N LYS A 371 -10.05 -16.16 -13.36
CA LYS A 371 -8.75 -16.73 -12.95
C LYS A 371 -8.80 -17.05 -11.44
N LYS A 372 -8.96 -18.33 -11.09
CA LYS A 372 -8.77 -18.80 -9.71
C LYS A 372 -7.34 -18.48 -9.25
N HIS A 373 -7.20 -17.44 -8.43
CA HIS A 373 -5.99 -17.20 -7.66
C HIS A 373 -6.05 -18.04 -6.37
N ASN A 374 -5.01 -18.83 -6.12
CA ASN A 374 -4.85 -19.52 -4.86
C ASN A 374 -4.56 -18.49 -3.76
N SER A 375 -5.26 -18.55 -2.63
CA SER A 375 -5.00 -17.68 -1.47
C SER A 375 -3.57 -17.92 -0.98
N VAL A 376 -2.87 -16.84 -0.61
CA VAL A 376 -1.46 -16.92 -0.20
C VAL A 376 -1.36 -17.48 1.22
N TYR A 377 -2.28 -17.09 2.11
CA TYR A 377 -2.28 -17.56 3.49
C TYR A 377 -2.52 -19.08 3.64
N PRO A 378 -1.75 -19.78 4.50
CA PRO A 378 -2.05 -21.14 4.89
C PRO A 378 -3.32 -21.18 5.76
N LYS A 379 -4.44 -21.54 5.14
CA LYS A 379 -5.74 -21.63 5.83
C LYS A 379 -5.70 -22.59 7.02
N ARG A 380 -6.36 -22.19 8.12
CA ARG A 380 -6.49 -22.96 9.38
C ARG A 380 -5.16 -23.30 10.08
N HIS A 381 -4.08 -22.57 9.79
CA HIS A 381 -2.77 -22.78 10.41
C HIS A 381 -2.59 -21.95 11.70
N TRP A 382 -3.06 -22.50 12.83
CA TRP A 382 -3.08 -21.82 14.14
C TRP A 382 -1.72 -21.21 14.53
N PHE A 383 -0.62 -21.97 14.39
CA PHE A 383 0.73 -21.49 14.73
C PHE A 383 1.15 -20.24 13.94
N GLY A 384 0.73 -20.11 12.68
CA GLY A 384 1.04 -18.94 11.86
C GLY A 384 0.26 -17.70 12.29
N ALA A 385 -1.03 -17.86 12.60
CA ALA A 385 -1.85 -16.78 13.13
C ALA A 385 -1.38 -16.35 14.53
N ALA A 386 -1.06 -17.29 15.41
CA ALA A 386 -0.51 -17.02 16.73
C ALA A 386 0.83 -16.25 16.65
N LEU A 387 1.72 -16.63 15.74
CA LEU A 387 3.00 -15.93 15.53
C LEU A 387 2.79 -14.48 15.06
N LEU A 388 1.83 -14.22 14.18
CA LEU A 388 1.51 -12.86 13.73
C LEU A 388 0.88 -12.00 14.84
N VAL A 389 0.02 -12.58 15.68
CA VAL A 389 -0.55 -11.88 16.85
C VAL A 389 0.54 -11.56 17.88
N VAL A 390 1.42 -12.53 18.18
CA VAL A 390 2.58 -12.30 19.06
C VAL A 390 3.52 -11.24 18.49
N TYR A 391 3.80 -11.28 17.19
CA TYR A 391 4.59 -10.24 16.52
C TYR A 391 3.94 -8.85 16.67
N GLY A 392 2.62 -8.72 16.44
CA GLY A 392 1.91 -7.45 16.59
C GLY A 392 1.97 -6.91 18.03
N ALA A 393 1.80 -7.78 19.03
CA ALA A 393 1.96 -7.40 20.44
C ALA A 393 3.40 -6.99 20.79
N MET A 394 4.40 -7.76 20.33
CA MET A 394 5.82 -7.43 20.52
C MET A 394 6.22 -6.12 19.84
N LEU A 395 5.63 -5.79 18.69
CA LEU A 395 5.86 -4.52 18.01
C LEU A 395 5.35 -3.33 18.84
N THR A 396 4.15 -3.45 19.40
CA THR A 396 3.59 -2.42 20.30
C THR A 396 4.43 -2.24 21.56
N ILE A 397 4.81 -3.35 22.22
CA ILE A 397 5.68 -3.32 23.42
C ILE A 397 7.04 -2.68 23.09
N PHE A 398 7.66 -3.06 21.97
CA PHE A 398 8.94 -2.50 21.51
C PHE A 398 8.87 -0.97 21.34
N VAL A 399 7.78 -0.47 20.74
CA VAL A 399 7.57 0.98 20.54
C VAL A 399 7.32 1.68 21.87
N GLU A 400 6.44 1.13 22.71
CA GLU A 400 6.08 1.72 24.00
C GLU A 400 7.29 1.84 24.91
N GLU A 401 8.07 0.76 25.06
CA GLU A 401 9.31 0.79 25.84
C GLU A 401 10.37 1.68 25.19
N SER A 402 10.53 1.70 23.85
CA SER A 402 11.44 2.64 23.18
C SER A 402 11.09 4.11 23.43
N VAL A 403 9.80 4.45 23.48
CA VAL A 403 9.33 5.82 23.80
C VAL A 403 9.51 6.11 25.29
N ARG A 404 9.20 5.16 26.17
CA ARG A 404 9.31 5.29 27.62
C ARG A 404 10.75 5.48 28.07
N THR A 405 11.66 4.57 27.70
CA THR A 405 13.07 4.62 28.13
C THR A 405 13.77 5.87 27.59
N SER A 406 13.57 6.22 26.32
CA SER A 406 14.14 7.46 25.74
C SER A 406 13.60 8.74 26.39
N SER A 407 12.33 8.78 26.81
CA SER A 407 11.76 9.94 27.50
C SER A 407 12.32 10.10 28.90
N LEU A 408 12.48 9.01 29.65
CA LEU A 408 13.09 9.01 30.99
C LEU A 408 14.58 9.40 30.93
N ALA A 409 15.33 8.86 29.96
CA ALA A 409 16.75 9.17 29.79
C ALA A 409 17.02 10.64 29.43
N CYS A 410 16.09 11.30 28.73
CA CYS A 410 16.19 12.72 28.37
C CYS A 410 15.48 13.67 29.35
N GLN A 411 14.76 13.17 30.35
CA GLN A 411 14.09 13.99 31.37
C GLN A 411 15.03 14.95 32.13
N PRO A 412 16.32 14.60 32.40
CA PRO A 412 17.28 15.53 33.01
C PRO A 412 17.76 16.67 32.09
N HIS A 413 17.46 16.60 30.79
CA HIS A 413 17.99 17.48 29.75
C HIS A 413 16.86 18.27 29.06
N PRO A 414 16.27 19.29 29.72
CA PRO A 414 15.21 20.12 29.12
C PRO A 414 15.64 20.85 27.84
N GLU A 415 16.94 21.05 27.65
CA GLU A 415 17.54 21.56 26.41
C GLU A 415 17.41 20.58 25.23
N CYS A 416 17.22 19.28 25.48
CA CYS A 416 17.01 18.29 24.42
C CYS A 416 15.54 18.22 23.98
N VAL A 417 15.23 18.95 22.91
CA VAL A 417 13.85 19.13 22.43
C VAL A 417 13.40 18.01 21.49
N VAL A 418 14.32 17.41 20.73
CA VAL A 418 14.03 16.26 19.85
C VAL A 418 15.02 15.15 20.16
N ASN A 419 14.53 13.96 20.53
CA ASN A 419 15.32 12.79 20.88
C ASN A 419 14.91 11.54 20.08
N ALA A 420 15.87 10.66 19.78
CA ALA A 420 15.60 9.39 19.13
C ALA A 420 14.92 8.41 20.10
N ARG A 421 13.97 7.63 19.61
CA ARG A 421 13.20 6.66 20.41
C ARG A 421 13.87 5.29 20.38
N ARG A 422 14.76 5.03 21.34
CA ARG A 422 15.52 3.78 21.44
C ARG A 422 15.18 3.03 22.72
N TRP A 423 14.93 1.73 22.60
CA TRP A 423 14.88 0.83 23.77
C TRP A 423 16.30 0.64 24.30
N THR A 424 16.56 1.23 25.47
CA THR A 424 17.85 1.16 26.17
C THR A 424 17.60 0.76 27.61
N ILE A 425 18.55 0.05 28.20
CA ILE A 425 18.57 -0.22 29.64
C ILE A 425 19.13 1.03 30.31
N LEU A 426 18.33 1.70 31.14
CA LEU A 426 18.80 2.84 31.91
C LEU A 426 19.72 2.34 33.03
N GLU A 427 20.87 2.98 33.19
CA GLU A 427 21.75 2.79 34.35
C GLU A 427 21.59 3.99 35.29
N ASP A 428 21.34 3.72 36.57
CA ASP A 428 21.07 4.77 37.56
C ASP A 428 22.21 5.80 37.62
N GLY A 429 21.88 7.07 37.32
CA GLY A 429 22.83 8.19 37.37
C GLY A 429 23.59 8.49 36.08
N SER A 430 23.32 7.80 34.96
CA SER A 430 24.04 8.02 33.70
C SER A 430 23.46 9.17 32.84
N LEU A 431 24.02 10.38 33.01
CA LEU A 431 23.70 11.58 32.21
C LEU A 431 24.01 11.44 30.70
N THR A 432 24.77 10.44 30.27
CA THR A 432 25.19 10.28 28.86
C THR A 432 24.24 9.42 28.02
N GLN A 433 23.10 8.97 28.58
CA GLN A 433 22.19 8.03 27.92
C GLN A 433 21.09 8.68 27.06
N CYS A 434 20.87 10.00 27.12
CA CYS A 434 19.88 10.67 26.27
C CYS A 434 20.31 10.70 24.79
N PRO A 435 19.59 10.05 23.85
CA PRO A 435 19.94 10.04 22.44
C PRO A 435 19.40 11.31 21.75
N CYS A 436 19.94 12.47 22.11
CA CYS A 436 19.48 13.75 21.59
C CYS A 436 19.78 13.94 20.09
N LEU A 437 18.81 14.49 19.35
CA LEU A 437 18.94 14.83 17.92
C LEU A 437 18.97 16.35 17.69
N MET A 438 18.18 17.11 18.45
CA MET A 438 18.22 18.58 18.45
C MET A 438 18.18 19.12 19.87
N LEU A 439 19.22 19.87 20.22
CA LEU A 439 19.37 20.59 21.46
C LEU A 439 19.12 22.09 21.20
N ILE A 440 18.35 22.75 22.06
CA ILE A 440 18.04 24.18 21.97
C ILE A 440 18.58 24.85 23.23
N ASP A 441 19.76 25.47 23.09
CA ASP A 441 20.36 26.33 24.09
C ASP A 441 19.91 27.78 23.85
N ARG A 442 18.70 28.10 24.29
CA ARG A 442 18.12 29.45 24.21
C ARG A 442 17.42 29.78 25.51
N ASP A 443 17.98 30.74 26.23
CA ASP A 443 17.31 31.37 27.37
C ASP A 443 16.16 32.26 26.86
N ILE A 444 14.94 31.94 27.30
CA ILE A 444 13.70 32.68 27.01
C ILE A 444 13.22 33.44 28.27
N ALA A 445 13.93 33.32 29.41
CA ALA A 445 13.60 34.06 30.60
C ALA A 445 13.73 35.58 30.32
N PRO A 446 12.75 36.41 30.73
CA PRO A 446 12.84 37.85 30.56
C PRO A 446 13.94 38.41 31.48
N LYS A 447 15.13 38.62 30.92
CA LYS A 447 16.24 39.26 31.63
C LYS A 447 15.84 40.65 32.08
N THR A 448 16.15 40.99 33.31
CA THR A 448 16.05 42.37 33.79
C THR A 448 17.07 43.25 33.06
N TYR A 449 16.82 44.56 33.02
CA TYR A 449 17.74 45.51 32.39
C TYR A 449 19.17 45.41 32.93
N ALA A 450 19.32 45.18 34.25
CA ALA A 450 20.62 45.02 34.89
C ALA A 450 21.36 43.72 34.48
N GLU A 451 20.64 42.61 34.27
CA GLU A 451 21.20 41.34 33.77
C GLU A 451 21.53 41.39 32.27
N TRP A 452 20.92 42.33 31.53
CA TRP A 452 21.27 42.59 30.13
C TRP A 452 22.52 43.48 30.00
N GLU A 453 22.67 44.51 30.85
CA GLU A 453 23.89 45.32 30.90
C GLU A 453 25.10 44.56 31.45
N ASN A 454 24.89 43.68 32.44
CA ASN A 454 25.93 42.86 33.06
C ASN A 454 25.60 41.37 32.95
N PRO A 455 25.81 40.74 31.78
CA PRO A 455 25.60 39.30 31.62
C PRO A 455 26.63 38.54 32.48
N THR A 456 26.15 37.83 33.49
CA THR A 456 26.96 36.85 34.23
C THR A 456 27.29 35.67 33.32
N THR A 457 28.57 35.51 33.02
CA THR A 457 29.16 34.38 32.26
C THR A 457 29.15 33.08 33.06
#